data_AF-A0A942RC16-F1
#
_entry.id   AF-A0A942RC16-F1
#
_cell.length_a   1.000
_cell.length_b   1.000
_cell.length_c   1.000
_cell.angle_alpha   90.00
_cell.angle_beta   90.00
_cell.angle_gamma   90.00
#
_symmetry.space_group_name_H-M   'P 1'
#
loop_
_entity.id
_entity.type
_entity.pdbx_description
1 polymer ?
#
loop_
_entity_poly.entity_id
_entity_poly.type
_entity_poly.pdbx_seq_one_letter_code
_entity_poly.pdbx_strand_id
1 'polypeptide(L)'
;MVKKIAPVAPGDVVQVNITNLNQNGEGIGRVEGFALFVTGALPGEEVQVEVTEVKKGFGRGMVRSLLKAAPERQEVGCDCYEACGGCQLLHLTYQEQLNWKRQLVEDALARIGGIKTAVKPVIGMNTPLYYRNKVQLHIGNREEQGRLNLGYYQAKSRELIPVSGCFLWPESFPPVVDKLRQLLTATPLVNIIKHIVLREGDHNQVMVILVTDSRKDTRQLQEASAMLMGQPLAKGVVVAGVFHNVNPKAGSMVLGQEFIHLAGAKELKVKLGELEFFISPGAFFQVNTEQTKALYEQAADYAGLSGRETVLDVYCGTGTIGLYLAKKANKVLG
;
A
#
# COMPACT_ATOMS: atom_id res chain seq x y z
N MET A 1 31.64 26.21 19.27
CA MET A 1 31.52 25.10 18.29
C MET A 1 31.21 25.70 16.94
N VAL A 2 32.12 25.58 15.97
CA VAL A 2 31.89 26.05 14.59
C VAL A 2 30.71 25.27 14.02
N LYS A 3 29.65 25.95 13.57
CA LYS A 3 28.58 25.33 12.77
C LYS A 3 29.26 24.73 11.55
N LYS A 4 29.42 23.40 11.49
CA LYS A 4 29.79 22.72 10.25
C LYS A 4 28.71 23.06 9.23
N ILE A 5 29.05 23.92 8.28
CA ILE A 5 28.22 24.23 7.13
C ILE A 5 28.10 22.93 6.34
N ALA A 6 26.89 22.57 5.91
CA ALA A 6 26.72 21.38 5.09
C ALA A 6 27.52 21.56 3.78
N PRO A 7 28.22 20.53 3.29
CA PRO A 7 29.03 20.63 2.07
C PRO A 7 28.18 20.67 0.79
N VAL A 8 26.86 20.70 0.92
CA VAL A 8 25.89 20.72 -0.17
C VAL A 8 24.71 21.62 0.18
N ALA A 9 24.06 22.16 -0.85
CA ALA A 9 22.84 22.94 -0.81
C ALA A 9 21.75 22.31 -1.69
N PRO A 10 20.45 22.60 -1.45
CA PRO A 10 19.39 22.20 -2.36
C PRO A 10 19.63 22.73 -3.78
N GLY A 11 19.45 21.87 -4.78
CA GLY A 11 19.73 22.14 -6.19
C GLY A 11 21.14 21.71 -6.64
N ASP A 12 22.05 21.42 -5.71
CA ASP A 12 23.38 20.92 -6.07
C ASP A 12 23.29 19.53 -6.69
N VAL A 13 24.18 19.27 -7.64
CA VAL A 13 24.32 17.97 -8.31
C VAL A 13 25.68 17.39 -7.96
N VAL A 14 25.69 16.30 -7.20
CA VAL A 14 26.89 15.70 -6.63
C VAL A 14 27.01 14.23 -7.00
N GLN A 15 28.23 13.76 -7.22
CA GLN A 15 28.52 12.35 -7.46
C GLN A 15 28.70 11.61 -6.14
N VAL A 16 27.99 10.50 -5.96
CA VAL A 16 27.94 9.78 -4.68
C VAL A 16 28.02 8.28 -4.92
N ASN A 17 28.91 7.63 -4.16
CA ASN A 17 28.94 6.18 -4.03
C ASN A 17 27.96 5.73 -2.94
N ILE A 18 27.11 4.79 -3.28
CA ILE A 18 26.06 4.28 -2.39
C ILE A 18 26.54 3.02 -1.70
N THR A 19 26.45 3.03 -0.37
CA THR A 19 27.06 1.99 0.48
C THR A 19 26.06 1.08 1.15
N ASN A 20 24.84 1.56 1.42
CA ASN A 20 23.81 0.81 2.11
C ASN A 20 22.41 1.39 1.80
N LEU A 21 21.34 0.74 2.27
CA LEU A 21 19.97 1.24 2.26
C LEU A 21 19.52 1.55 3.68
N ASN A 22 18.70 2.58 3.84
CA ASN A 22 18.01 2.83 5.10
C ASN A 22 16.65 2.09 5.18
N GLN A 23 15.94 2.25 6.30
CA GLN A 23 14.62 1.63 6.55
C GLN A 23 13.50 2.09 5.58
N ASN A 24 13.70 3.20 4.87
CA ASN A 24 12.74 3.71 3.88
C ASN A 24 13.08 3.23 2.45
N GLY A 25 14.18 2.48 2.28
CA GLY A 25 14.69 2.11 0.96
C GLY A 25 15.45 3.24 0.25
N GLU A 26 15.90 4.27 0.97
CA GLU A 26 16.77 5.31 0.40
C GLU A 26 18.24 4.83 0.49
N GLY A 27 19.00 5.01 -0.59
CA GLY A 27 20.44 4.75 -0.63
C GLY A 27 21.20 5.69 0.31
N ILE A 28 22.22 5.17 1.00
CA ILE A 28 23.06 5.93 1.91
C ILE A 28 24.43 6.12 1.27
N GLY A 29 24.77 7.38 1.00
CA GLY A 29 26.09 7.81 0.58
C GLY A 29 26.64 8.93 1.45
N ARG A 30 27.86 9.37 1.16
CA ARG A 30 28.50 10.49 1.86
C ARG A 30 29.19 11.43 0.89
N VAL A 31 29.07 12.73 1.16
CA VAL A 31 29.84 13.80 0.52
C VAL A 31 30.66 14.47 1.62
N GLU A 32 31.99 14.39 1.55
CA GLU A 32 32.90 14.95 2.57
C GLU A 32 32.53 14.52 4.02
N GLY A 33 32.10 13.27 4.17
CA GLY A 33 31.65 12.71 5.46
C GLY A 33 30.21 13.07 5.87
N PHE A 34 29.56 14.01 5.20
CA PHE A 34 28.15 14.36 5.39
C PHE A 34 27.24 13.30 4.76
N ALA A 35 26.28 12.77 5.53
CA ALA A 35 25.39 11.71 5.06
C ALA A 35 24.34 12.25 4.08
N LEU A 36 24.14 11.55 2.96
CA LEU A 36 23.12 11.86 1.97
C LEU A 36 22.23 10.64 1.77
N PHE A 37 20.92 10.82 1.94
CA PHE A 37 19.91 9.79 1.64
C PHE A 37 19.35 10.00 0.24
N VAL A 38 19.45 8.99 -0.61
CA VAL A 38 19.25 9.12 -2.06
C VAL A 38 18.09 8.22 -2.48
N THR A 39 16.98 8.83 -2.86
CA THR A 39 15.83 8.11 -3.42
C THR A 39 16.20 7.49 -4.76
N GLY A 40 15.92 6.20 -4.95
CA GLY A 40 16.13 5.49 -6.20
C GLY A 40 17.54 4.92 -6.42
N ALA A 41 18.41 5.01 -5.41
CA ALA A 41 19.78 4.49 -5.48
C ALA A 41 19.94 3.21 -4.64
N LEU A 42 20.78 2.28 -5.11
CA LEU A 42 21.04 0.99 -4.49
C LEU A 42 22.50 0.86 -4.02
N PRO A 43 22.81 -0.01 -3.03
CA PRO A 43 24.18 -0.26 -2.61
C PRO A 43 25.05 -0.77 -3.76
N GLY A 44 26.30 -0.32 -3.83
CA GLY A 44 27.24 -0.68 -4.91
C GLY A 44 27.15 0.22 -6.14
N GLU A 45 26.21 1.17 -6.16
CA GLU A 45 26.04 2.13 -7.26
C GLU A 45 26.89 3.38 -7.11
N GLU A 46 27.19 3.97 -8.25
CA GLU A 46 27.74 5.32 -8.38
C GLU A 46 26.73 6.17 -9.17
N VAL A 47 26.28 7.27 -8.57
CA VAL A 47 25.15 8.04 -9.09
C VAL A 47 25.42 9.54 -9.01
N GLN A 48 24.85 10.30 -9.95
CA GLN A 48 24.66 11.74 -9.77
C GLN A 48 23.37 11.98 -9.01
N VAL A 49 23.47 12.73 -7.91
CA VAL A 49 22.37 13.02 -7.01
C VAL A 49 22.04 14.50 -7.12
N GLU A 50 20.76 14.81 -7.36
CA GLU A 50 20.23 16.15 -7.14
C GLU A 50 19.78 16.29 -5.69
N VAL A 51 20.39 17.21 -4.95
CA VAL A 51 20.09 17.47 -3.54
C VAL A 51 18.78 18.21 -3.43
N THR A 52 17.81 17.65 -2.72
CA THR A 52 16.45 18.23 -2.58
C THR A 52 16.20 18.86 -1.21
N GLU A 53 16.89 18.39 -0.18
CA GLU A 53 16.69 18.86 1.19
C GLU A 53 17.99 18.75 1.98
N VAL A 54 18.34 19.77 2.78
CA VAL A 54 19.49 19.72 3.69
C VAL A 54 19.00 19.97 5.11
N LYS A 55 19.29 19.02 6.02
CA LYS A 55 18.96 19.11 7.45
C LYS A 55 20.22 19.15 8.31
N LYS A 56 20.02 19.32 9.62
CA LYS A 56 21.09 19.24 10.61
C LYS A 56 21.66 17.81 10.65
N GLY A 57 22.78 17.60 9.96
CA GLY A 57 23.57 16.38 10.02
C GLY A 57 23.36 15.38 8.86
N PHE A 58 22.40 15.62 7.98
CA PHE A 58 22.21 14.83 6.77
C PHE A 58 21.46 15.63 5.70
N GLY A 59 21.60 15.21 4.44
CA GLY A 59 20.80 15.71 3.33
C GLY A 59 19.96 14.60 2.70
N ARG A 60 19.03 14.99 1.85
CA ARG A 60 18.30 14.09 0.95
C ARG A 60 18.45 14.55 -0.48
N GLY A 61 18.39 13.58 -1.38
CA GLY A 61 18.37 13.83 -2.81
C GLY A 61 17.66 12.71 -3.56
N MET A 62 17.62 12.86 -4.87
CA MET A 62 17.13 11.84 -5.80
C MET A 62 18.20 11.55 -6.85
N VAL A 63 18.23 10.31 -7.32
CA VAL A 63 19.10 9.95 -8.46
C VAL A 63 18.68 10.79 -9.67
N ARG A 64 19.63 11.57 -10.19
CA ARG A 64 19.49 12.30 -11.45
C ARG A 64 19.97 11.45 -12.62
N SER A 65 21.06 10.71 -12.45
CA SER A 65 21.59 9.76 -13.44
C SER A 65 22.40 8.66 -12.76
N LEU A 66 22.38 7.46 -13.36
CA LEU A 66 23.22 6.34 -12.94
C LEU A 66 24.54 6.39 -13.70
N LEU A 67 25.67 6.45 -12.98
CA LEU A 67 27.00 6.35 -13.56
C LEU A 67 27.47 4.89 -13.59
N LYS A 68 27.13 4.14 -12.54
CA LYS A 68 27.34 2.70 -12.43
C LYS A 68 26.18 2.05 -11.71
N ALA A 69 25.47 1.15 -12.39
CA ALA A 69 24.38 0.38 -11.81
C ALA A 69 24.89 -0.83 -11.01
N ALA A 70 24.14 -1.24 -9.99
CA ALA A 70 24.37 -2.47 -9.26
C ALA A 70 23.79 -3.67 -10.05
N PRO A 71 24.39 -4.86 -9.97
CA PRO A 71 23.87 -6.04 -10.66
C PRO A 71 22.47 -6.46 -10.17
N GLU A 72 22.08 -6.06 -8.96
CA GLU A 72 20.77 -6.34 -8.38
C GLU A 72 19.71 -5.28 -8.74
N ARG A 73 20.05 -4.30 -9.59
CA ARG A 73 19.08 -3.37 -10.18
C ARG A 73 18.27 -4.09 -11.27
N GLN A 74 16.98 -3.82 -11.33
CA GLN A 74 16.10 -4.24 -12.41
C GLN A 74 15.33 -3.06 -13.00
N GLU A 75 14.87 -3.22 -14.25
CA GLU A 75 13.96 -2.27 -14.87
C GLU A 75 12.58 -2.30 -14.21
N VAL A 76 11.94 -1.14 -14.13
CA VAL A 76 10.63 -0.99 -13.51
C VAL A 76 9.59 -0.75 -14.60
N GLY A 77 8.71 -1.73 -14.84
CA GLY A 77 7.64 -1.62 -15.84
C GLY A 77 6.44 -0.76 -15.43
N CYS A 78 6.52 0.00 -14.33
CA CYS A 78 5.42 0.81 -13.81
C CYS A 78 5.61 2.27 -14.19
N ASP A 79 4.78 2.78 -15.09
CA ASP A 79 4.88 4.13 -15.67
C ASP A 79 4.88 5.26 -14.62
N CYS A 80 4.22 5.05 -13.48
CA CYS A 80 4.13 6.05 -12.42
C CYS A 80 5.11 5.82 -11.26
N TYR A 81 6.07 4.90 -11.39
CA TYR A 81 6.94 4.47 -10.30
C TYR A 81 7.67 5.61 -9.59
N GLU A 82 8.30 6.50 -10.36
CA GLU A 82 9.09 7.60 -9.82
C GLU A 82 8.24 8.62 -9.05
N ALA A 83 6.98 8.80 -9.46
CA ALA A 83 6.09 9.83 -8.92
C ALA A 83 5.16 9.30 -7.82
N CYS A 84 4.59 8.10 -7.97
CA CYS A 84 3.49 7.56 -7.15
C CYS A 84 3.85 7.39 -5.67
N GLY A 85 5.12 7.10 -5.36
CA GLY A 85 5.59 6.90 -3.99
C GLY A 85 5.00 5.70 -3.25
N GLY A 86 4.15 4.89 -3.90
CA GLY A 86 3.52 3.72 -3.32
C GLY A 86 4.46 2.51 -3.21
N CYS A 87 5.41 2.38 -4.14
CA CYS A 87 6.43 1.34 -4.14
C CYS A 87 7.81 2.01 -4.09
N GLN A 88 8.68 1.59 -3.18
CA GLN A 88 10.00 2.22 -2.98
C GLN A 88 11.15 1.41 -3.60
N LEU A 89 10.93 0.12 -3.87
CA LEU A 89 12.01 -0.83 -4.19
C LEU A 89 11.76 -1.67 -5.44
N LEU A 90 10.86 -1.27 -6.36
CA LEU A 90 10.65 -2.07 -7.59
C LEU A 90 11.92 -2.18 -8.44
N HIS A 91 12.80 -1.18 -8.36
CA HIS A 91 14.11 -1.18 -9.01
C HIS A 91 15.14 -2.14 -8.40
N LEU A 92 14.86 -2.75 -7.25
CA LEU A 92 15.70 -3.76 -6.60
C LEU A 92 15.13 -5.15 -6.87
N THR A 93 15.97 -6.12 -7.27
CA THR A 93 15.54 -7.51 -7.44
C THR A 93 14.80 -8.04 -6.21
N TYR A 94 13.83 -8.92 -6.43
CA TYR A 94 12.97 -9.38 -5.34
C TYR A 94 13.75 -10.09 -4.23
N GLN A 95 14.76 -10.89 -4.58
CA GLN A 95 15.62 -11.56 -3.61
C GLN A 95 16.35 -10.56 -2.70
N GLU A 96 16.86 -9.47 -3.26
CA GLU A 96 17.50 -8.44 -2.44
C GLU A 96 16.52 -7.62 -1.62
N GLN A 97 15.26 -7.46 -2.06
CA GLN A 97 14.22 -6.90 -1.19
C GLN A 97 14.00 -7.76 0.07
N LEU A 98 14.08 -9.09 -0.06
CA LEU A 98 13.97 -10.02 1.09
C LEU A 98 15.20 -9.92 2.00
N ASN A 99 16.40 -9.86 1.43
CA ASN A 99 17.65 -9.69 2.18
C ASN A 99 17.66 -8.36 2.95
N TRP A 100 17.26 -7.27 2.29
CA TRP A 100 17.13 -5.96 2.92
C TRP A 100 16.14 -5.99 4.10
N LYS A 101 14.94 -6.56 3.92
CA LYS A 101 13.95 -6.71 5.00
C LYS A 101 14.49 -7.53 6.17
N ARG A 102 15.25 -8.58 5.90
CA ARG A 102 15.91 -9.39 6.93
C ARG A 102 16.91 -8.54 7.72
N GLN A 103 17.77 -7.80 7.03
CA GLN A 103 18.77 -6.92 7.66
C GLN A 103 18.11 -5.88 8.56
N LEU A 104 16.96 -5.32 8.15
CA LEU A 104 16.22 -4.38 9.01
C LEU A 104 15.80 -4.99 10.35
N VAL A 105 15.37 -6.26 10.36
CA VAL A 105 14.99 -6.96 11.59
C VAL A 105 16.24 -7.27 12.43
N GLU A 106 17.32 -7.72 11.80
CA GLU A 106 18.62 -7.97 12.46
C GLU A 106 19.14 -6.71 13.15
N ASP A 107 19.16 -5.59 12.43
CA ASP A 107 19.60 -4.30 12.93
C ASP A 107 18.70 -3.80 14.08
N ALA A 108 17.38 -3.95 13.95
CA ALA A 108 16.45 -3.54 15.00
C ALA A 108 16.65 -4.36 16.28
N LEU A 109 16.76 -5.69 16.17
CA LEU A 109 16.98 -6.57 17.32
C LEU A 109 18.32 -6.26 18.01
N ALA A 110 19.40 -6.12 17.23
CA ALA A 110 20.72 -5.87 17.78
C ALA A 110 20.84 -4.47 18.39
N ARG A 111 20.38 -3.44 17.68
CA ARG A 111 20.68 -2.04 18.00
C ARG A 111 19.65 -1.40 18.94
N ILE A 112 18.38 -1.80 18.86
CA ILE A 112 17.30 -1.32 19.72
C ILE A 112 17.03 -2.31 20.84
N GLY A 113 16.90 -3.60 20.51
CA GLY A 113 16.60 -4.65 21.48
C GLY A 113 17.80 -5.10 22.32
N GLY A 114 19.04 -4.86 21.85
CA GLY A 114 20.24 -5.44 22.46
C GLY A 114 20.32 -6.97 22.32
N ILE A 115 19.51 -7.56 21.44
CA ILE A 115 19.37 -9.00 21.25
C ILE A 115 20.24 -9.42 20.06
N LYS A 116 21.23 -10.27 20.32
CA LYS A 116 22.05 -10.90 19.28
C LYS A 116 21.50 -12.30 18.99
N THR A 117 20.74 -12.42 17.91
CA THR A 117 20.20 -13.70 17.45
C THR A 117 20.22 -13.78 15.94
N ALA A 118 20.28 -14.99 15.40
CA ALA A 118 20.16 -15.21 13.97
C ALA A 118 18.70 -15.00 13.54
N VAL A 119 18.48 -14.05 12.63
CA VAL A 119 17.17 -13.86 12.01
C VAL A 119 17.07 -14.80 10.81
N LYS A 120 15.95 -15.51 10.70
CA LYS A 120 15.70 -16.44 9.59
C LYS A 120 15.49 -15.66 8.27
N PRO A 121 15.72 -16.29 7.10
CA PRO A 121 15.32 -15.72 5.81
C PRO A 121 13.85 -15.29 5.79
N VAL A 122 13.56 -14.19 5.09
CA VAL A 122 12.19 -13.68 4.94
C VAL A 122 11.41 -14.61 4.01
N ILE A 123 10.20 -14.99 4.42
CA ILE A 123 9.28 -15.76 3.57
C ILE A 123 8.74 -14.82 2.48
N GLY A 124 9.18 -15.03 1.24
CA GLY A 124 8.73 -14.28 0.07
C GLY A 124 7.40 -14.77 -0.49
N MET A 125 6.89 -14.04 -1.48
CA MET A 125 5.71 -14.34 -2.29
C MET A 125 6.19 -14.79 -3.68
N ASN A 126 5.56 -15.82 -4.25
CA ASN A 126 5.98 -16.35 -5.55
C ASN A 126 5.80 -15.33 -6.68
N THR A 127 4.66 -14.64 -6.67
CA THR A 127 4.37 -13.54 -7.61
C THR A 127 4.17 -12.27 -6.78
N PRO A 128 5.20 -11.44 -6.57
CA PRO A 128 5.14 -10.29 -5.65
C PRO A 128 4.36 -9.08 -6.21
N LEU A 129 3.31 -9.34 -7.00
CA LEU A 129 2.46 -8.39 -7.68
C LEU A 129 0.98 -8.75 -7.46
N TYR A 130 0.09 -7.82 -7.76
CA TYR A 130 -1.38 -7.98 -7.81
C TYR A 130 -2.03 -8.46 -6.50
N TYR A 131 -1.34 -8.28 -5.37
CA TYR A 131 -1.78 -8.86 -4.10
C TYR A 131 -2.72 -7.98 -3.28
N ARG A 132 -2.89 -6.69 -3.62
CA ARG A 132 -3.49 -5.70 -2.72
C ARG A 132 -5.02 -5.67 -2.83
N ASN A 133 -5.70 -6.44 -1.98
CA ASN A 133 -7.16 -6.56 -1.95
C ASN A 133 -7.93 -5.30 -1.48
N LYS A 134 -7.24 -4.19 -1.15
CA LYS A 134 -7.88 -2.90 -0.79
C LYS A 134 -7.07 -1.71 -1.25
N VAL A 135 -7.69 -0.80 -1.99
CA VAL A 135 -7.08 0.44 -2.49
C VAL A 135 -7.96 1.65 -2.21
N GLN A 136 -7.32 2.80 -2.09
CA GLN A 136 -7.97 4.10 -1.91
C GLN A 136 -7.54 4.99 -3.06
N LEU A 137 -8.50 5.48 -3.84
CA LEU A 137 -8.28 6.32 -5.00
C LEU A 137 -8.73 7.74 -4.70
N HIS A 138 -7.92 8.69 -5.16
CA HIS A 138 -8.22 10.10 -5.14
C HIS A 138 -8.81 10.52 -6.49
N ILE A 139 -9.70 11.51 -6.43
CA ILE A 139 -10.34 12.10 -7.60
C ILE A 139 -9.68 13.45 -7.86
N GLY A 140 -9.33 13.71 -9.12
CA GLY A 140 -8.74 14.98 -9.56
C GLY A 140 -9.63 15.68 -10.57
N ASN A 141 -9.22 16.90 -10.93
CA ASN A 141 -9.87 17.66 -11.97
C ASN A 141 -9.84 16.93 -13.32
N ARG A 142 -10.76 17.29 -14.21
CA ARG A 142 -10.76 16.82 -15.60
C ARG A 142 -9.55 17.40 -16.33
N GLU A 143 -8.88 16.58 -17.13
CA GLU A 143 -7.87 17.06 -18.08
C GLU A 143 -8.53 17.90 -19.19
N GLU A 144 -7.72 18.60 -20.00
CA GLU A 144 -8.19 19.35 -21.18
C GLU A 144 -8.97 18.47 -22.17
N GLN A 145 -8.77 17.14 -22.15
CA GLN A 145 -9.49 16.16 -22.97
C GLN A 145 -10.76 15.59 -22.32
N GLY A 146 -11.21 16.15 -21.19
CA GLY A 146 -12.47 15.78 -20.53
C GLY A 146 -12.43 14.48 -19.72
N ARG A 147 -11.29 13.76 -19.70
CA ARG A 147 -11.10 12.52 -18.94
C ARG A 147 -10.90 12.83 -17.44
N LEU A 148 -11.64 12.11 -16.59
CA LEU A 148 -11.50 12.23 -15.15
C LEU A 148 -10.27 11.47 -14.63
N ASN A 149 -9.48 12.13 -13.80
CA ASN A 149 -8.33 11.52 -13.16
C ASN A 149 -8.71 10.80 -11.86
N LEU A 150 -8.49 9.49 -11.86
CA LEU A 150 -8.49 8.63 -10.67
C LEU A 150 -7.08 8.10 -10.47
N GLY A 151 -6.57 8.22 -9.25
CA GLY A 151 -5.23 7.70 -8.94
C GLY A 151 -4.73 8.05 -7.55
N TYR A 152 -3.44 8.30 -7.44
CA TYR A 152 -2.73 8.50 -6.17
C TYR A 152 -2.14 9.89 -6.10
N TYR A 153 -1.95 10.40 -4.88
CA TYR A 153 -1.11 11.58 -4.72
C TYR A 153 0.36 11.22 -4.95
N GLN A 154 1.07 12.12 -5.62
CA GLN A 154 2.52 12.05 -5.74
C GLN A 154 3.18 12.07 -4.35
N ALA A 155 4.32 11.39 -4.23
CA ALA A 155 5.09 11.33 -2.99
C ALA A 155 5.29 12.74 -2.39
N LYS A 156 4.88 12.94 -1.13
CA LYS A 156 4.99 14.21 -0.39
C LYS A 156 4.28 15.42 -1.03
N SER A 157 3.36 15.19 -1.96
CA SER A 157 2.56 16.22 -2.64
C SER A 157 1.06 15.90 -2.53
N ARG A 158 0.21 16.86 -2.93
CA ARG A 158 -1.23 16.65 -3.19
C ARG A 158 -1.56 16.66 -4.67
N GLU A 159 -0.53 16.71 -5.51
CA GLU A 159 -0.68 16.55 -6.95
C GLU A 159 -1.12 15.11 -7.26
N LEU A 160 -2.16 14.99 -8.07
CA LEU A 160 -2.72 13.70 -8.43
C LEU A 160 -1.97 13.12 -9.63
N ILE A 161 -1.54 11.88 -9.51
CA ILE A 161 -1.05 11.06 -10.60
C ILE A 161 -2.20 10.19 -11.10
N PRO A 162 -2.63 10.36 -12.36
CA PRO A 162 -3.63 9.48 -12.97
C PRO A 162 -3.06 8.06 -13.10
N VAL A 163 -3.82 7.05 -12.71
CA VAL A 163 -3.35 5.66 -12.74
C VAL A 163 -4.35 4.79 -13.51
N SER A 164 -3.99 4.37 -14.72
CA SER A 164 -4.78 3.43 -15.54
C SER A 164 -4.73 2.00 -14.98
N GLY A 165 -3.65 1.64 -14.28
CA GLY A 165 -3.48 0.38 -13.58
C GLY A 165 -2.27 0.43 -12.65
N CYS A 166 -2.19 -0.51 -11.71
CA CYS A 166 -1.08 -0.60 -10.76
C CYS A 166 -0.69 -2.05 -10.59
N PHE A 167 0.61 -2.34 -10.56
CA PHE A 167 1.12 -3.70 -10.33
C PHE A 167 0.77 -4.30 -8.98
N LEU A 168 0.18 -3.53 -8.06
CA LEU A 168 -0.33 -4.07 -6.80
C LEU A 168 -1.83 -4.38 -6.83
N TRP A 169 -2.56 -3.90 -7.83
CA TRP A 169 -4.00 -4.11 -7.91
C TRP A 169 -4.30 -5.53 -8.36
N PRO A 170 -5.22 -6.26 -7.72
CA PRO A 170 -5.76 -7.45 -8.32
C PRO A 170 -6.40 -7.13 -9.67
N GLU A 171 -6.48 -8.14 -10.53
CA GLU A 171 -7.06 -8.00 -11.88
C GLU A 171 -8.54 -7.58 -11.86
N SER A 172 -9.21 -7.70 -10.71
CA SER A 172 -10.59 -7.30 -10.51
C SER A 172 -10.79 -5.78 -10.43
N PHE A 173 -9.76 -5.01 -10.08
CA PHE A 173 -9.92 -3.56 -9.90
C PHE A 173 -10.02 -2.76 -11.21
N PRO A 174 -9.18 -2.96 -12.25
CA PRO A 174 -9.23 -2.16 -13.46
C PRO A 174 -10.63 -2.07 -14.11
N PRO A 175 -11.39 -3.18 -14.29
CA PRO A 175 -12.74 -3.09 -14.85
C PRO A 175 -13.70 -2.22 -14.02
N VAL A 176 -13.59 -2.26 -12.69
CA VAL A 176 -14.42 -1.46 -11.78
C VAL A 176 -14.01 0.01 -11.83
N VAL A 177 -12.70 0.30 -11.89
CA VAL A 177 -12.17 1.66 -12.03
C VAL A 177 -12.62 2.30 -13.34
N ASP A 178 -12.62 1.56 -14.45
CA ASP A 178 -13.08 2.07 -15.74
C ASP A 178 -14.58 2.37 -15.74
N LYS A 179 -15.39 1.50 -15.11
CA LYS A 179 -16.82 1.75 -14.91
C LYS A 179 -17.07 3.00 -14.06
N LEU A 180 -16.29 3.19 -12.98
CA LEU A 180 -16.34 4.38 -12.15
C LEU A 180 -15.95 5.64 -12.93
N ARG A 181 -14.89 5.60 -13.75
CA ARG A 181 -14.51 6.73 -14.62
C ARG A 181 -15.66 7.13 -15.53
N GLN A 182 -16.32 6.17 -16.17
CA GLN A 182 -17.46 6.44 -17.06
C GLN A 182 -18.62 7.09 -16.30
N LEU A 183 -18.99 6.53 -15.13
CA LEU A 183 -20.06 7.07 -14.29
C LEU A 183 -19.77 8.51 -13.84
N LEU A 184 -18.58 8.77 -13.29
CA LEU A 184 -18.21 10.09 -12.79
C LEU A 184 -18.01 11.10 -13.91
N THR A 185 -17.61 10.65 -15.10
CA THR A 185 -17.54 11.51 -16.28
C THR A 185 -18.94 11.95 -16.72
N ALA A 186 -19.93 11.06 -16.65
CA ALA A 186 -21.29 11.30 -17.10
C ALA A 186 -22.22 11.95 -16.04
N THR A 187 -21.78 12.14 -14.81
CA THR A 187 -22.63 12.61 -13.71
C THR A 187 -21.99 13.72 -12.88
N PRO A 188 -22.78 14.54 -12.16
CA PRO A 188 -22.24 15.53 -11.22
C PRO A 188 -21.54 14.93 -9.98
N LEU A 189 -21.52 13.60 -9.84
CA LEU A 189 -20.93 12.90 -8.69
C LEU A 189 -19.43 13.19 -8.50
N VAL A 190 -18.73 13.54 -9.59
CA VAL A 190 -17.34 13.99 -9.52
C VAL A 190 -17.13 15.16 -8.55
N ASN A 191 -18.15 16.00 -8.35
CA ASN A 191 -18.06 17.18 -7.51
C ASN A 191 -18.31 16.91 -6.01
N ILE A 192 -18.85 15.73 -5.66
CA ILE A 192 -19.23 15.41 -4.27
C ILE A 192 -18.40 14.27 -3.67
N ILE A 193 -17.83 13.40 -4.51
CA ILE A 193 -17.02 12.29 -4.05
C ILE A 193 -15.59 12.79 -3.83
N LYS A 194 -15.07 12.56 -2.62
CA LYS A 194 -13.69 12.90 -2.23
C LYS A 194 -12.73 11.77 -2.53
N HIS A 195 -13.15 10.55 -2.22
CA HIS A 195 -12.35 9.34 -2.34
C HIS A 195 -13.22 8.17 -2.76
N ILE A 196 -12.58 7.18 -3.39
CA ILE A 196 -13.18 5.89 -3.68
C ILE A 196 -12.32 4.81 -3.05
N VAL A 197 -12.93 3.94 -2.26
CA VAL A 197 -12.25 2.76 -1.73
C VAL A 197 -12.79 1.52 -2.43
N LEU A 198 -11.89 0.71 -2.97
CA LEU A 198 -12.22 -0.59 -3.54
C LEU A 198 -11.69 -1.66 -2.61
N ARG A 199 -12.49 -2.71 -2.40
CA ARG A 199 -12.10 -3.92 -1.69
C ARG A 199 -12.48 -5.14 -2.51
N GLU A 200 -11.54 -6.05 -2.67
CA GLU A 200 -11.76 -7.35 -3.32
C GLU A 200 -12.20 -8.39 -2.29
N GLY A 201 -13.17 -9.20 -2.67
CA GLY A 201 -13.55 -10.46 -2.05
C GLY A 201 -13.22 -11.64 -2.97
N ASP A 202 -13.63 -12.84 -2.56
CA ASP A 202 -13.45 -14.04 -3.37
C ASP A 202 -14.22 -13.96 -4.70
N HIS A 203 -13.83 -14.79 -5.67
CA HIS A 203 -14.54 -14.96 -6.95
C HIS A 203 -14.76 -13.66 -7.72
N ASN A 204 -13.74 -12.80 -7.79
CA ASN A 204 -13.75 -11.51 -8.50
C ASN A 204 -14.87 -10.56 -8.06
N GLN A 205 -15.30 -10.66 -6.80
CA GLN A 205 -16.26 -9.73 -6.21
C GLN A 205 -15.55 -8.48 -5.70
N VAL A 206 -16.09 -7.30 -6.02
CA VAL A 206 -15.54 -6.02 -5.56
C VAL A 206 -16.63 -5.22 -4.83
N MET A 207 -16.29 -4.73 -3.65
CA MET A 207 -17.08 -3.74 -2.93
C MET A 207 -16.55 -2.34 -3.22
N VAL A 208 -17.47 -1.44 -3.56
CA VAL A 208 -17.18 -0.03 -3.86
C VAL A 208 -17.68 0.83 -2.69
N ILE A 209 -16.81 1.66 -2.15
CA ILE A 209 -17.15 2.62 -1.09
C ILE A 209 -16.90 4.02 -1.63
N LEU A 210 -17.96 4.80 -1.77
CA LEU A 210 -17.95 6.18 -2.23
C LEU A 210 -17.89 7.10 -1.02
N VAL A 211 -16.83 7.90 -0.89
CA VAL A 211 -16.61 8.76 0.28
C VAL A 211 -16.99 10.20 -0.06
N THR A 212 -17.86 10.82 0.75
CA THR A 212 -18.24 12.25 0.61
C THR A 212 -18.07 13.00 1.92
N ASP A 213 -18.24 14.32 1.90
CA ASP A 213 -18.29 15.15 3.11
C ASP A 213 -19.61 15.03 3.89
N SER A 214 -20.72 14.65 3.24
CA SER A 214 -22.05 14.86 3.82
C SER A 214 -23.05 13.76 3.50
N ARG A 215 -23.82 13.38 4.51
CA ARG A 215 -24.95 12.44 4.38
C ARG A 215 -26.00 12.90 3.36
N LYS A 216 -26.13 14.20 3.08
CA LYS A 216 -27.11 14.75 2.13
C LYS A 216 -26.95 14.15 0.71
N ASP A 217 -25.75 13.74 0.36
CA ASP A 217 -25.39 13.23 -0.96
C ASP A 217 -25.85 11.77 -1.19
N THR A 218 -26.32 11.10 -0.14
CA THR A 218 -26.75 9.68 -0.18
C THR A 218 -27.78 9.40 -1.27
N ARG A 219 -28.77 10.27 -1.48
CA ARG A 219 -29.83 10.04 -2.47
C ARG A 219 -29.26 9.97 -3.88
N GLN A 220 -28.36 10.89 -4.23
CA GLN A 220 -27.73 10.91 -5.55
C GLN A 220 -26.81 9.70 -5.76
N LEU A 221 -26.09 9.28 -4.71
CA LEU A 221 -25.27 8.08 -4.76
C LEU A 221 -26.11 6.79 -4.85
N GLN A 222 -27.29 6.76 -4.24
CA GLN A 222 -28.22 5.64 -4.32
C GLN A 222 -28.67 5.41 -5.77
N GLU A 223 -29.04 6.47 -6.48
CA GLU A 223 -29.44 6.41 -7.90
C GLU A 223 -28.27 5.92 -8.78
N ALA A 224 -27.05 6.41 -8.51
CA ALA A 224 -25.85 6.00 -9.22
C ALA A 224 -25.40 4.57 -8.92
N SER A 225 -25.68 4.06 -7.72
CA SER A 225 -25.29 2.70 -7.31
C SER A 225 -25.90 1.64 -8.21
N ALA A 226 -27.12 1.86 -8.73
CA ALA A 226 -27.78 0.97 -9.67
C ALA A 226 -27.03 0.86 -11.02
N MET A 227 -26.23 1.85 -11.41
CA MET A 227 -25.40 1.82 -12.63
C MET A 227 -24.06 1.10 -12.42
N LEU A 228 -23.58 1.04 -11.17
CA LEU A 228 -22.40 0.28 -10.78
C LEU A 228 -22.73 -1.20 -10.59
N MET A 229 -23.88 -1.47 -9.98
CA MET A 229 -24.46 -2.79 -9.89
C MET A 229 -24.94 -3.26 -11.27
N GLY A 230 -24.90 -4.57 -11.52
CA GLY A 230 -25.44 -5.12 -12.77
C GLY A 230 -24.73 -6.39 -13.23
N GLN A 231 -24.62 -6.53 -14.55
CA GLN A 231 -23.96 -7.68 -15.18
C GLN A 231 -22.46 -7.70 -14.87
N PRO A 232 -21.84 -8.90 -14.90
CA PRO A 232 -20.40 -9.02 -14.76
C PRO A 232 -19.68 -8.12 -15.77
N LEU A 233 -18.66 -7.41 -15.27
CA LEU A 233 -17.71 -6.64 -16.06
C LEU A 233 -16.71 -7.59 -16.73
N ALA A 234 -15.72 -7.03 -17.42
CA ALA A 234 -14.63 -7.79 -18.02
C ALA A 234 -14.01 -8.78 -17.01
N LYS A 235 -13.56 -9.95 -17.50
CA LYS A 235 -13.01 -11.06 -16.70
C LYS A 235 -13.98 -11.62 -15.64
N GLY A 236 -15.29 -11.40 -15.79
CA GLY A 236 -16.30 -11.92 -14.86
C GLY A 236 -16.33 -11.20 -13.52
N VAL A 237 -15.76 -9.99 -13.44
CA VAL A 237 -15.73 -9.18 -12.22
C VAL A 237 -17.11 -8.66 -11.88
N VAL A 238 -17.51 -8.74 -10.61
CA VAL A 238 -18.83 -8.29 -10.15
C VAL A 238 -18.68 -7.23 -9.08
N VAL A 239 -19.33 -6.07 -9.26
CA VAL A 239 -19.55 -5.13 -8.16
C VAL A 239 -20.58 -5.74 -7.23
N ALA A 240 -20.12 -6.33 -6.13
CA ALA A 240 -20.95 -7.10 -5.23
C ALA A 240 -21.74 -6.22 -4.26
N GLY A 241 -21.19 -5.07 -3.87
CA GLY A 241 -21.83 -4.13 -2.95
C GLY A 241 -21.32 -2.71 -3.09
N VAL A 242 -22.20 -1.75 -2.84
CA VAL A 242 -21.89 -0.32 -2.88
C VAL A 242 -22.29 0.35 -1.58
N PHE A 243 -21.37 1.12 -1.02
CA PHE A 243 -21.56 1.88 0.21
C PHE A 243 -21.26 3.37 0.00
N HIS A 244 -22.00 4.21 0.72
CA HIS A 244 -21.64 5.59 0.97
C HIS A 244 -20.95 5.68 2.33
N ASN A 245 -19.77 6.30 2.39
CA ASN A 245 -19.10 6.64 3.64
C ASN A 245 -19.05 8.16 3.81
N VAL A 246 -19.46 8.65 4.99
CA VAL A 246 -19.52 10.09 5.29
C VAL A 246 -18.29 10.49 6.10
N ASN A 247 -17.48 11.39 5.57
CA ASN A 247 -16.27 11.89 6.20
C ASN A 247 -16.08 13.42 5.99
N PRO A 248 -16.65 14.25 6.88
CA PRO A 248 -16.53 15.71 6.80
C PRO A 248 -15.17 16.24 7.25
N LYS A 249 -14.29 15.39 7.81
CA LYS A 249 -13.04 15.83 8.41
C LYS A 249 -12.01 16.14 7.33
N ALA A 250 -11.30 17.26 7.50
CA ALA A 250 -10.05 17.50 6.81
C ALA A 250 -8.93 16.68 7.49
N GLY A 251 -8.17 15.89 6.73
CA GLY A 251 -7.09 15.08 7.29
C GLY A 251 -6.64 13.96 6.35
N SER A 252 -5.71 13.13 6.84
CA SER A 252 -5.20 11.96 6.11
C SER A 252 -6.12 10.74 6.18
N MET A 253 -7.09 10.73 7.09
CA MET A 253 -8.01 9.62 7.25
C MET A 253 -9.06 9.66 6.14
N VAL A 254 -9.02 8.65 5.25
CA VAL A 254 -9.92 8.55 4.09
C VAL A 254 -11.35 8.21 4.51
N LEU A 255 -11.53 7.22 5.40
CA LEU A 255 -12.84 6.74 5.81
C LEU A 255 -13.31 7.42 7.10
N GLY A 256 -14.57 7.86 7.11
CA GLY A 256 -15.29 8.27 8.32
C GLY A 256 -15.92 7.07 9.03
N GLN A 257 -16.67 7.34 10.11
CA GLN A 257 -17.29 6.30 10.93
C GLN A 257 -18.66 5.84 10.40
N GLU A 258 -19.34 6.66 9.61
CA GLU A 258 -20.69 6.35 9.11
C GLU A 258 -20.60 5.65 7.75
N PHE A 259 -21.21 4.46 7.67
CA PHE A 259 -21.36 3.69 6.44
C PHE A 259 -22.85 3.48 6.16
N ILE A 260 -23.31 3.92 5.01
CA ILE A 260 -24.68 3.77 4.54
C ILE A 260 -24.64 2.79 3.37
N HIS A 261 -25.34 1.67 3.54
CA HIS A 261 -25.48 0.67 2.48
C HIS A 261 -26.36 1.24 1.36
N LEU A 262 -25.86 1.21 0.12
CA LEU A 262 -26.62 1.67 -1.04
C LEU A 262 -27.19 0.48 -1.82
N ALA A 263 -26.36 -0.50 -2.15
CA ALA A 263 -26.81 -1.63 -2.97
C ALA A 263 -25.96 -2.89 -2.76
N GLY A 264 -26.53 -4.05 -3.13
CA GLY A 264 -25.84 -5.33 -3.15
C GLY A 264 -25.55 -5.93 -1.78
N ALA A 265 -24.49 -6.74 -1.70
CA ALA A 265 -24.02 -7.39 -0.49
C ALA A 265 -23.50 -6.39 0.54
N LYS A 266 -23.77 -6.67 1.82
CA LYS A 266 -23.30 -5.85 2.95
C LYS A 266 -21.87 -6.20 3.40
N GLU A 267 -21.41 -7.39 3.03
CA GLU A 267 -20.12 -7.93 3.41
C GLU A 267 -19.54 -8.69 2.21
N LEU A 268 -18.22 -8.73 2.12
CA LEU A 268 -17.51 -9.56 1.16
C LEU A 268 -17.03 -10.83 1.82
N LYS A 269 -17.21 -11.95 1.13
CA LYS A 269 -16.62 -13.22 1.54
C LYS A 269 -15.14 -13.24 1.13
N VAL A 270 -14.25 -13.60 2.04
CA VAL A 270 -12.81 -13.76 1.80
C VAL A 270 -12.32 -15.06 2.42
N LYS A 271 -11.64 -15.89 1.64
CA LYS A 271 -11.02 -17.12 2.12
C LYS A 271 -9.60 -16.87 2.59
N LEU A 272 -9.27 -17.35 3.79
CA LEU A 272 -7.92 -17.34 4.35
C LEU A 272 -7.59 -18.72 4.88
N GLY A 273 -6.78 -19.47 4.12
CA GLY A 273 -6.56 -20.89 4.36
C GLY A 273 -7.87 -21.67 4.18
N GLU A 274 -8.32 -22.33 5.24
CA GLU A 274 -9.58 -23.09 5.25
C GLU A 274 -10.75 -22.31 5.87
N LEU A 275 -10.52 -21.09 6.34
CA LEU A 275 -11.54 -20.26 6.97
C LEU A 275 -12.14 -19.30 5.96
N GLU A 276 -13.42 -19.00 6.17
CA GLU A 276 -14.17 -18.01 5.40
C GLU A 276 -14.54 -16.85 6.32
N PHE A 277 -14.19 -15.64 5.90
CA PHE A 277 -14.46 -14.41 6.64
C PHE A 277 -15.46 -13.55 5.89
N PHE A 278 -16.36 -12.91 6.62
CA PHE A 278 -17.28 -11.91 6.09
C PHE A 278 -16.78 -10.52 6.49
N ILE A 279 -16.39 -9.74 5.48
CA ILE A 279 -15.68 -8.49 5.66
C ILE A 279 -16.61 -7.32 5.36
N SER A 280 -16.93 -6.56 6.41
CA SER A 280 -17.68 -5.31 6.32
C SER A 280 -16.82 -4.19 5.68
N PRO A 281 -17.44 -3.10 5.15
CA PRO A 281 -16.71 -2.04 4.45
C PRO A 281 -15.65 -1.34 5.31
N GLY A 282 -15.92 -1.13 6.60
CA GLY A 282 -15.03 -0.44 7.53
C GLY A 282 -14.02 -1.35 8.23
N ALA A 283 -14.18 -2.67 8.16
CA ALA A 283 -13.34 -3.61 8.90
C ALA A 283 -11.88 -3.57 8.45
N PHE A 284 -10.94 -3.68 9.40
CA PHE A 284 -9.56 -3.99 9.06
C PHE A 284 -9.45 -5.46 8.62
N PHE A 285 -8.78 -5.67 7.50
CA PHE A 285 -8.41 -6.99 6.99
C PHE A 285 -7.08 -6.83 6.27
N GLN A 286 -6.21 -7.84 6.35
CA GLN A 286 -4.89 -7.77 5.76
C GLN A 286 -4.99 -7.59 4.24
N VAL A 287 -4.18 -6.68 3.70
CA VAL A 287 -4.28 -6.31 2.29
C VAL A 287 -3.66 -7.32 1.34
N ASN A 288 -2.84 -8.27 1.84
CA ASN A 288 -2.23 -9.34 1.07
C ASN A 288 -2.63 -10.68 1.70
N THR A 289 -3.66 -11.32 1.15
CA THR A 289 -4.23 -12.57 1.71
C THR A 289 -3.23 -13.73 1.65
N GLU A 290 -2.43 -13.84 0.58
CA GLU A 290 -1.42 -14.90 0.41
C GLU A 290 -0.35 -14.85 1.50
N GLN A 291 0.27 -13.68 1.69
CA GLN A 291 1.29 -13.52 2.73
C GLN A 291 0.70 -13.53 4.14
N THR A 292 -0.58 -13.19 4.31
CA THR A 292 -1.26 -13.33 5.61
C THR A 292 -1.38 -14.78 6.01
N LYS A 293 -1.69 -15.68 5.06
CA LYS A 293 -1.72 -17.11 5.31
C LYS A 293 -0.34 -17.59 5.78
N ALA A 294 0.72 -17.26 5.05
CA ALA A 294 2.08 -17.63 5.42
C ALA A 294 2.49 -17.11 6.82
N LEU A 295 2.11 -15.87 7.15
CA LEU A 295 2.34 -15.28 8.47
C LEU A 295 1.61 -16.07 9.57
N TYR A 296 0.35 -16.42 9.36
CA TYR A 296 -0.47 -17.10 10.37
C TYR A 296 -0.05 -18.56 10.56
N GLU A 297 0.34 -19.24 9.49
CA GLU A 297 0.95 -20.57 9.55
C GLU A 297 2.24 -20.53 10.40
N GLN A 298 3.12 -19.55 10.12
CA GLN A 298 4.35 -19.40 10.89
C GLN A 298 4.11 -19.10 12.37
N ALA A 299 3.10 -18.28 12.68
CA ALA A 299 2.70 -17.99 14.05
C ALA A 299 2.14 -19.24 14.75
N ALA A 300 1.32 -20.04 14.06
CA ALA A 300 0.78 -21.30 14.57
C ALA A 300 1.88 -22.30 14.90
N ASP A 301 2.87 -22.43 14.01
CA ASP A 301 4.00 -23.34 14.19
C ASP A 301 4.89 -22.91 15.37
N TYR A 302 5.14 -21.61 15.52
CA TYR A 302 5.90 -21.09 16.67
C TYR A 302 5.14 -21.17 17.99
N ALA A 303 3.82 -21.07 17.97
CA ALA A 303 2.99 -21.25 19.16
C ALA A 303 3.02 -22.70 19.68
N GLY A 304 3.32 -23.69 18.82
CA GLY A 304 3.50 -25.09 19.23
C GLY A 304 2.26 -25.70 19.88
N LEU A 305 1.07 -25.28 19.46
CA LEU A 305 -0.20 -25.64 20.09
C LEU A 305 -0.46 -27.15 19.99
N SER A 306 -0.81 -27.78 21.12
CA SER A 306 -1.12 -29.21 21.25
C SER A 306 -2.61 -29.50 21.37
N GLY A 307 -3.46 -28.47 21.32
CA GLY A 307 -4.91 -28.57 21.54
C GLY A 307 -5.33 -28.45 23.01
N ARG A 308 -4.40 -28.15 23.92
CA ARG A 308 -4.68 -28.02 25.37
C ARG A 308 -4.56 -26.58 25.87
N GLU A 309 -3.90 -25.72 25.10
CA GLU A 309 -3.57 -24.36 25.48
C GLU A 309 -4.77 -23.42 25.30
N THR A 310 -4.81 -22.36 26.13
CA THR A 310 -5.68 -21.20 25.91
C THR A 310 -4.87 -20.11 25.21
N VAL A 311 -5.28 -19.72 24.02
CA VAL A 311 -4.67 -18.61 23.26
C VAL A 311 -5.34 -17.30 23.63
N LEU A 312 -4.55 -16.27 23.90
CA LEU A 312 -5.01 -14.90 24.07
C LEU A 312 -4.62 -14.08 22.84
N ASP A 313 -5.60 -13.69 22.03
CA ASP A 313 -5.45 -12.87 20.82
C ASP A 313 -5.61 -11.38 21.18
N VAL A 314 -4.52 -10.75 21.62
CA VAL A 314 -4.55 -9.33 22.01
C VAL A 314 -4.56 -8.45 20.75
N TYR A 315 -5.47 -7.48 20.71
CA TYR A 315 -5.74 -6.64 19.53
C TYR A 315 -6.34 -7.44 18.36
N CYS A 316 -7.22 -8.40 18.66
CA CYS A 316 -7.76 -9.38 17.72
C CYS A 316 -8.45 -8.77 16.50
N GLY A 317 -8.98 -7.54 16.59
CA GLY A 317 -9.71 -6.88 15.50
C GLY A 317 -10.91 -7.72 15.07
N THR A 318 -10.91 -8.18 13.81
CA THR A 318 -11.92 -9.11 13.27
C THR A 318 -11.69 -10.58 13.66
N GLY A 319 -10.75 -10.85 14.57
CA GLY A 319 -10.45 -12.17 15.12
C GLY A 319 -9.64 -13.08 14.18
N THR A 320 -9.06 -12.53 13.11
CA THR A 320 -8.47 -13.36 12.04
C THR A 320 -7.35 -14.29 12.50
N ILE A 321 -6.49 -13.83 13.43
CA ILE A 321 -5.40 -14.65 13.99
C ILE A 321 -5.98 -15.70 14.95
N GLY A 322 -6.75 -15.27 15.95
CA GLY A 322 -7.35 -16.16 16.93
C GLY A 322 -8.21 -17.25 16.30
N LEU A 323 -9.05 -16.91 15.33
CA LEU A 323 -9.87 -17.88 14.59
C LEU A 323 -9.00 -18.86 13.78
N TYR A 324 -7.90 -18.40 13.19
CA TYR A 324 -6.95 -19.26 12.49
C TYR A 324 -6.28 -20.27 13.42
N LEU A 325 -5.89 -19.83 14.62
CA LEU A 325 -5.26 -20.68 15.65
C LEU A 325 -6.25 -21.59 16.38
N ALA A 326 -7.54 -21.25 16.40
CA ALA A 326 -8.58 -21.97 17.15
C ALA A 326 -8.66 -23.46 16.81
N LYS A 327 -8.33 -23.85 15.56
CA LYS A 327 -8.28 -25.27 15.16
C LYS A 327 -7.28 -26.12 15.93
N LYS A 328 -6.23 -25.49 16.49
CA LYS A 328 -5.14 -26.16 17.20
C LYS A 328 -5.12 -25.82 18.70
N ALA A 329 -6.05 -25.00 19.20
CA ALA A 329 -6.12 -24.58 20.59
C ALA A 329 -7.33 -25.22 21.31
N ASN A 330 -7.28 -25.30 22.64
CA ASN A 330 -8.46 -25.68 23.43
C ASN A 330 -9.48 -24.54 23.50
N LYS A 331 -8.96 -23.31 23.65
CA LYS A 331 -9.78 -22.10 23.81
C LYS A 331 -9.03 -20.90 23.25
N VAL A 332 -9.76 -19.96 22.66
CA VAL A 332 -9.23 -18.66 22.23
C VAL A 332 -10.02 -17.56 22.94
N LEU A 333 -9.31 -16.57 23.47
CA LEU A 333 -9.84 -15.35 24.06
C LEU A 333 -9.33 -14.17 23.23
N GLY A 334 -10.24 -13.35 22.69
CA GLY A 334 -9.91 -12.12 21.95
C GLY A 334 -10.34 -10.88 22.72
#